data_AF-A0A3B9KVW2-F1
#
_entry.id   AF-A0A3B9KVW2-F1
#
_cell.length_a   1.000
_cell.length_b   1.000
_cell.length_c   1.000
_cell.angle_alpha   90.00
_cell.angle_beta   90.00
_cell.angle_gamma   90.00
#
_symmetry.space_group_name_H-M   'P 1'
#
loop_
_entity.id
_entity.type
_entity.pdbx_description
1 polymer ?
#
loop_
_entity_poly.entity_id
_entity_poly.type
_entity_poly.pdbx_seq_one_letter_code
_entity_poly.pdbx_strand_id
1 'polypeptide(L)'
;MAIKRYNPTTAGRRGMSVSEFDELQGVQVPEKSLLELKKKSGGRNATGRITVRHIGGGNRQKYRVIDFKRNKDNVPAKVIGIQYDPNRTVNIALLQYEDGERKYILCPDGLKVGDTVVSGAEVDIKLGNALPLSSIPVGTFIHNIEMRAGRGGVIARSAGISAQLMAKESKGA
;
A
#
# COMPACT_ATOMS: atom_id res chain seq x y z
N MET A 1 2.92 -5.32 -12.57
CA MET A 1 2.13 -6.56 -12.62
C MET A 1 1.93 -7.03 -14.05
N ALA A 2 2.52 -8.16 -14.41
CA ALA A 2 2.26 -8.81 -15.69
C ALA A 2 0.84 -9.42 -15.73
N ILE A 3 0.27 -9.54 -16.94
CA ILE A 3 -1.09 -10.06 -17.14
C ILE A 3 -0.99 -11.44 -17.80
N LYS A 4 -1.51 -12.45 -17.11
CA LYS A 4 -1.67 -13.79 -17.67
C LYS A 4 -2.98 -13.92 -18.41
N ARG A 5 -2.91 -14.26 -19.70
CA ARG A 5 -4.06 -14.63 -20.52
C ARG A 5 -4.16 -16.16 -20.59
N TYR A 6 -5.38 -16.68 -20.45
CA TYR A 6 -5.62 -18.12 -20.57
C TYR A 6 -5.97 -18.50 -22.01
N ASN A 7 -5.65 -19.74 -22.39
CA ASN A 7 -6.18 -20.33 -23.63
C ASN A 7 -7.71 -20.43 -23.57
N PRO A 8 -8.42 -20.26 -24.71
CA PRO A 8 -9.87 -20.19 -24.76
C PRO A 8 -10.54 -21.57 -24.68
N THR A 9 -10.24 -22.34 -23.64
CA THR A 9 -10.76 -23.71 -23.44
C THR A 9 -12.23 -23.75 -23.07
N THR A 10 -12.78 -22.66 -22.52
CA THR A 10 -14.21 -22.50 -22.22
C THR A 10 -14.67 -21.09 -22.60
N ALA A 11 -15.98 -20.91 -22.82
CA ALA A 11 -16.56 -19.60 -23.13
C ALA A 11 -16.22 -18.55 -22.06
N GLY A 12 -16.28 -18.93 -20.77
CA GLY A 12 -15.93 -18.06 -19.65
C GLY A 12 -14.44 -17.69 -19.57
N ARG A 13 -13.53 -18.55 -20.07
CA ARG A 13 -12.08 -18.27 -20.07
C ARG A 13 -11.60 -17.47 -21.28
N ARG A 14 -12.33 -17.44 -22.39
CA ARG A 14 -11.90 -16.86 -23.68
C ARG A 14 -11.48 -15.38 -23.59
N GLY A 15 -12.11 -14.59 -22.73
CA GLY A 15 -11.74 -13.19 -22.47
C GLY A 15 -11.16 -12.93 -21.08
N MET A 16 -10.96 -13.98 -20.29
CA MET A 16 -10.50 -13.84 -18.90
C MET A 16 -8.98 -13.69 -18.85
N SER A 17 -8.53 -12.68 -18.12
CA SER A 17 -7.12 -12.51 -17.74
C SER A 17 -7.00 -12.37 -16.23
N VAL A 18 -5.84 -12.72 -15.70
CA VAL A 18 -5.51 -12.55 -14.28
C VAL A 18 -4.17 -11.85 -14.13
N SER A 19 -3.94 -11.22 -12.98
CA SER A 19 -2.61 -10.74 -12.62
C SER A 19 -1.69 -11.94 -12.41
N GLU A 20 -0.46 -11.82 -12.87
CA GLU A 20 0.65 -12.63 -12.39
C GLU A 20 1.12 -12.09 -11.03
N PHE A 21 1.76 -12.97 -10.27
CA PHE A 21 2.14 -12.72 -8.88
C PHE A 21 3.65 -12.84 -8.66
N ASP A 22 4.45 -12.66 -9.71
CA ASP A 22 5.92 -12.80 -9.68
C ASP A 22 6.61 -11.76 -8.77
N GLU A 23 5.94 -10.63 -8.55
CA GLU A 23 6.36 -9.57 -7.62
C GLU A 23 6.16 -9.97 -6.15
N LEU A 24 5.35 -11.00 -5.86
CA LEU A 24 5.15 -11.50 -4.50
C LEU A 24 6.34 -12.36 -4.09
N GLN A 25 7.12 -11.86 -3.13
CA GLN A 25 8.39 -12.47 -2.73
C GLN A 25 8.56 -12.49 -1.21
N GLY A 26 9.46 -13.33 -0.71
CA GLY A 26 9.74 -13.44 0.73
C GLY A 26 8.58 -14.05 1.50
N VAL A 27 8.38 -13.60 2.75
CA VAL A 27 7.36 -14.16 3.65
C VAL A 27 5.95 -13.93 3.07
N GLN A 28 5.27 -15.01 2.67
CA GLN A 28 3.92 -14.95 2.07
C GLN A 28 2.78 -15.07 3.09
N VAL A 29 3.06 -15.67 4.25
CA VAL A 29 2.06 -15.78 5.31
C VAL A 29 1.82 -14.40 5.93
N PRO A 30 0.57 -13.91 6.01
CA PRO A 30 0.32 -12.61 6.61
C PRO A 30 0.67 -12.60 8.10
N GLU A 31 1.22 -11.49 8.58
CA GLU A 31 1.64 -11.31 9.97
C GLU A 31 0.42 -11.32 10.90
N LYS A 32 0.36 -12.26 11.86
CA LYS A 32 -0.84 -12.50 12.66
C LYS A 32 -1.22 -11.29 13.52
N SER A 33 -0.24 -10.57 14.04
CA SER A 33 -0.46 -9.36 14.86
C SER A 33 -1.02 -8.18 14.07
N LEU A 34 -0.85 -8.17 12.73
CA LEU A 34 -1.31 -7.11 11.84
C LEU A 34 -2.59 -7.48 11.07
N LEU A 35 -3.30 -8.52 11.51
CA LEU A 35 -4.56 -8.97 10.94
C LEU A 35 -5.75 -8.59 11.81
N GLU A 36 -6.73 -7.95 11.19
CA GLU A 36 -8.00 -7.60 11.83
C GLU A 36 -9.21 -8.21 11.11
N LEU A 37 -10.30 -8.37 11.84
CA LEU A 37 -11.55 -8.84 11.28
C LEU A 37 -12.25 -7.72 10.50
N LYS A 38 -12.40 -7.90 9.19
CA LYS A 38 -13.17 -6.99 8.32
C LYS A 38 -14.62 -7.45 8.23
N LYS A 39 -15.54 -6.74 8.88
CA LYS A 39 -16.98 -6.97 8.72
C LYS A 39 -17.43 -6.49 7.34
N LYS A 40 -18.28 -7.27 6.66
CA LYS A 40 -18.92 -6.87 5.40
C LYS A 40 -20.19 -6.09 5.71
N SER A 41 -20.35 -4.92 5.11
CA SER A 41 -21.58 -4.11 5.26
C SER A 41 -22.73 -4.60 4.38
N GLY A 42 -22.45 -5.28 3.26
CA GLY A 42 -23.46 -5.62 2.25
C GLY A 42 -24.16 -4.38 1.67
N GLY A 43 -23.46 -3.23 1.65
CA GLY A 43 -24.02 -1.96 1.18
C GLY A 43 -25.02 -1.31 2.14
N ARG A 44 -25.16 -1.82 3.37
CA ARG A 44 -26.11 -1.33 4.37
C ARG A 44 -25.45 -0.41 5.40
N ASN A 45 -26.20 0.58 5.88
CA ASN A 45 -25.78 1.48 6.96
C ASN A 45 -26.19 0.96 8.35
N ALA A 46 -25.96 1.76 9.40
CA ALA A 46 -26.30 1.41 10.79
C ALA A 46 -27.81 1.14 11.03
N THR A 47 -28.71 1.68 10.19
CA THR A 47 -30.16 1.41 10.26
C THR A 47 -30.59 0.16 9.49
N GLY A 48 -29.64 -0.58 8.89
CA GLY A 48 -29.91 -1.78 8.10
C GLY A 48 -30.42 -1.51 6.68
N ARG A 49 -30.56 -0.24 6.28
CA ARG A 49 -31.00 0.16 4.93
C ARG A 49 -29.85 0.12 3.94
N ILE A 50 -30.12 -0.33 2.71
CA ILE A 50 -29.16 -0.30 1.61
C ILE A 50 -28.92 1.17 1.22
N THR A 51 -27.72 1.67 1.45
CA THR A 51 -27.30 3.02 1.03
C THR A 51 -26.38 2.99 -0.18
N VAL A 52 -25.70 1.86 -0.43
CA VAL A 52 -24.88 1.64 -1.62
C VAL A 52 -25.30 0.33 -2.28
N ARG A 53 -25.76 0.42 -3.53
CA ARG A 53 -26.22 -0.75 -4.31
C ARG A 53 -25.03 -1.57 -4.82
N HIS A 54 -25.30 -2.80 -5.24
CA HIS A 54 -24.33 -3.74 -5.84
C HIS A 54 -23.16 -4.14 -4.93
N ILE A 55 -23.32 -4.04 -3.60
CA ILE A 55 -22.34 -4.52 -2.62
C ILE A 55 -22.95 -5.70 -1.85
N GLY A 56 -22.38 -6.89 -2.00
CA GLY A 56 -22.84 -8.11 -1.32
C GLY A 56 -22.05 -9.34 -1.77
N GLY A 57 -22.06 -10.41 -0.96
CA GLY A 57 -21.33 -11.65 -1.29
C GLY A 57 -19.81 -11.53 -1.23
N GLY A 58 -19.11 -12.22 -2.15
CA GLY A 58 -17.65 -12.26 -2.28
C GLY A 58 -16.93 -13.14 -1.25
N ASN A 59 -15.64 -13.40 -1.47
CA ASN A 59 -14.82 -14.18 -0.53
C ASN A 59 -14.62 -13.46 0.81
N ARG A 60 -14.43 -14.19 1.92
CA ARG A 60 -14.12 -13.62 3.22
C ARG A 60 -12.70 -13.04 3.20
N GLN A 61 -12.55 -11.83 3.71
CA GLN A 61 -11.28 -11.12 3.75
C GLN A 61 -10.94 -10.76 5.21
N LYS A 62 -9.65 -10.77 5.54
CA LYS A 62 -9.12 -10.16 6.76
C LYS A 62 -8.49 -8.83 6.39
N TYR A 63 -8.65 -7.82 7.24
CA TYR A 63 -8.01 -6.53 7.04
C TYR A 63 -6.55 -6.62 7.45
N ARG A 64 -5.66 -5.99 6.68
CA ARG A 64 -4.25 -5.84 7.03
C ARG A 64 -4.01 -4.41 7.46
N VAL A 65 -3.49 -4.27 8.68
CA VAL A 65 -3.19 -2.96 9.28
C VAL A 65 -1.95 -2.40 8.60
N ILE A 66 -2.13 -1.32 7.83
CA ILE A 66 -1.06 -0.63 7.11
C ILE A 66 -0.65 0.62 7.88
N ASP A 67 0.65 0.83 7.97
CA ASP A 67 1.23 2.08 8.45
C ASP A 67 1.20 3.13 7.35
N PHE A 68 0.13 3.93 7.33
CA PHE A 68 0.02 5.09 6.45
C PHE A 68 0.78 6.33 6.98
N LYS A 69 1.25 6.31 8.23
CA LYS A 69 1.87 7.47 8.90
C LYS A 69 3.38 7.48 8.78
N ARG A 70 4.03 6.32 8.75
CA ARG A 70 5.50 6.18 8.65
C ARG A 70 6.22 7.03 9.70
N ASN A 71 5.83 6.87 10.97
CA ASN A 71 6.23 7.73 12.08
C ASN A 71 7.45 7.22 12.89
N LYS A 72 8.11 6.15 12.45
CA LYS A 72 9.31 5.60 13.11
C LYS A 72 10.55 6.23 12.49
N ASP A 73 10.75 7.49 12.79
CA ASP A 73 11.79 8.29 12.16
C ASP A 73 13.19 7.85 12.58
N ASN A 74 14.10 7.85 11.60
CA ASN A 74 15.50 7.44 11.69
C ASN A 74 15.73 5.99 12.13
N VAL A 75 14.69 5.15 12.17
CA VAL A 75 14.82 3.71 12.44
C VAL A 75 14.73 2.94 11.12
N PRO A 76 15.81 2.29 10.67
CA PRO A 76 15.78 1.52 9.45
C PRO A 76 14.93 0.26 9.62
N ALA A 77 14.24 -0.12 8.55
CA ALA A 77 13.46 -1.34 8.49
C ALA A 77 13.79 -2.12 7.22
N LYS A 78 14.00 -3.43 7.38
CA LYS A 78 14.26 -4.33 6.26
C LYS A 78 12.96 -4.87 5.69
N VAL A 79 12.85 -4.89 4.36
CA VAL A 79 11.72 -5.52 3.66
C VAL A 79 11.90 -7.04 3.73
N ILE A 80 11.01 -7.74 4.44
CA ILE A 80 11.08 -9.20 4.61
C ILE A 80 10.10 -9.97 3.72
N GLY A 81 9.11 -9.28 3.14
CA GLY A 81 8.19 -9.90 2.21
C GLY A 81 7.32 -8.89 1.46
N ILE A 82 6.96 -9.22 0.23
CA ILE A 82 5.99 -8.50 -0.59
C ILE A 82 4.78 -9.43 -0.76
N GLN A 83 3.61 -8.92 -0.38
CA GLN A 83 2.41 -9.73 -0.22
C GLN A 83 1.23 -9.10 -0.97
N TYR A 84 0.41 -9.96 -1.57
CA TYR A 84 -0.88 -9.57 -2.16
C TYR A 84 -1.87 -9.24 -1.06
N ASP A 85 -2.55 -8.09 -1.11
CA ASP A 85 -3.59 -7.73 -0.13
C ASP A 85 -5.00 -7.65 -0.75
N PRO A 86 -5.97 -8.47 -0.31
CA PRO A 86 -7.31 -8.48 -0.87
C PRO A 86 -8.16 -7.22 -0.59
N ASN A 87 -7.69 -6.32 0.27
CA ASN A 87 -8.44 -5.12 0.68
C ASN A 87 -8.17 -3.89 -0.21
N ARG A 88 -7.21 -3.97 -1.12
CA ARG A 88 -6.76 -2.84 -1.95
C ARG A 88 -6.17 -3.35 -3.26
N THR A 89 -5.89 -2.44 -4.18
CA THR A 89 -5.30 -2.76 -5.49
C THR A 89 -3.80 -2.95 -5.44
N VAL A 90 -3.11 -2.25 -4.53
CA VAL A 90 -1.64 -2.27 -4.41
C VAL A 90 -1.16 -3.42 -3.52
N ASN A 91 -0.02 -4.01 -3.89
CA ASN A 91 0.70 -4.94 -3.02
C ASN A 91 1.22 -4.22 -1.76
N ILE A 92 1.51 -4.99 -0.72
CA ILE A 92 2.04 -4.45 0.52
C ILE A 92 3.38 -5.08 0.85
N ALA A 93 4.28 -4.29 1.41
CA ALA A 93 5.56 -4.77 1.89
C ALA A 93 5.51 -4.93 3.41
N LEU A 94 5.93 -6.10 3.89
CA LEU A 94 6.13 -6.38 5.31
C LEU A 94 7.53 -5.92 5.67
N LEU A 95 7.61 -4.98 6.60
CA LEU A 95 8.83 -4.45 7.15
C LEU A 95 9.13 -5.10 8.50
N GLN A 96 10.41 -5.33 8.77
CA GLN A 96 10.93 -5.65 10.09
C GLN A 96 11.92 -4.57 10.50
N TYR A 97 11.58 -3.85 11.57
CA TYR A 97 12.45 -2.86 12.20
C TYR A 97 13.51 -3.56 13.06
N GLU A 98 14.59 -2.84 13.37
CA GLU A 98 15.68 -3.36 14.23
C GLU A 98 15.21 -3.71 15.65
N ASP A 99 14.19 -3.00 16.15
CA ASP A 99 13.54 -3.29 17.44
C ASP A 99 12.66 -4.55 17.43
N GLY A 100 12.56 -5.24 16.28
CA GLY A 100 11.75 -6.44 16.09
C GLY A 100 10.28 -6.17 15.75
N GLU A 101 9.83 -4.91 15.77
CA GLU A 101 8.46 -4.58 15.37
C GLU A 101 8.28 -4.81 13.86
N ARG A 102 7.10 -5.30 13.50
CA ARG A 102 6.70 -5.49 12.11
C ARG A 102 5.59 -4.54 11.74
N LYS A 103 5.68 -3.96 10.55
CA LYS A 103 4.61 -3.11 9.99
C LYS A 103 4.44 -3.39 8.52
N TYR A 104 3.21 -3.22 8.02
CA TYR A 104 2.97 -3.19 6.59
C TYR A 104 3.02 -1.77 6.05
N ILE A 105 3.60 -1.60 4.87
CA ILE A 105 3.50 -0.38 4.07
C ILE A 105 2.91 -0.71 2.69
N LEU A 106 2.45 0.31 1.97
CA LEU A 106 2.18 0.14 0.54
C LEU A 106 3.50 -0.17 -0.17
N CYS A 107 3.50 -1.14 -1.08
CA CYS A 107 4.69 -1.48 -1.85
C CYS A 107 4.84 -0.49 -3.01
N PRO A 108 5.88 0.37 -3.03
CA PRO A 108 6.18 1.17 -4.21
C PRO A 108 6.74 0.28 -5.32
N ASP A 109 6.63 0.77 -6.54
CA ASP A 109 7.13 0.07 -7.72
C ASP A 109 8.66 -0.07 -7.67
N GLY A 110 9.16 -1.27 -7.94
CA GLY A 110 10.59 -1.58 -7.89
C GLY A 110 11.17 -1.95 -6.51
N LEU A 111 10.38 -1.90 -5.42
CA LEU A 111 10.87 -2.30 -4.08
C LEU A 111 11.02 -3.83 -4.03
N LYS A 112 12.14 -4.32 -3.50
CA LYS A 112 12.45 -5.75 -3.42
C LYS A 112 12.62 -6.20 -1.98
N VAL A 113 12.49 -7.51 -1.78
CA VAL A 113 12.82 -8.14 -0.49
C VAL A 113 14.31 -8.00 -0.24
N GLY A 114 14.67 -7.59 0.97
CA GLY A 114 16.05 -7.30 1.37
C GLY A 114 16.40 -5.82 1.39
N ASP A 115 15.63 -4.97 0.69
CA ASP A 115 15.84 -3.52 0.70
C ASP A 115 15.60 -2.94 2.10
N THR A 116 16.32 -1.87 2.41
CA THR A 116 16.16 -1.12 3.66
C THR A 116 15.41 0.18 3.37
N VAL A 117 14.36 0.43 4.16
CA VAL A 117 13.57 1.66 4.08
C VAL A 117 13.63 2.39 5.41
N VAL A 118 13.64 3.72 5.35
CA VAL A 118 13.75 4.60 6.52
C VAL A 118 12.76 5.76 6.36
N SER A 119 12.18 6.23 7.47
CA SER A 119 11.47 7.52 7.50
C SER A 119 12.27 8.58 8.23
N GLY A 120 12.13 9.85 7.86
CA GLY A 120 12.81 10.95 8.56
C GLY A 120 13.05 12.17 7.68
N ALA A 121 13.40 13.29 8.31
CA ALA A 121 13.60 14.56 7.61
C ALA A 121 14.92 14.64 6.82
N GLU A 122 15.96 13.94 7.29
CA GLU A 122 17.33 13.96 6.78
C GLU A 122 17.73 12.67 6.05
N VAL A 123 16.75 11.85 5.70
CA VAL A 123 16.97 10.56 5.05
C VAL A 123 17.28 10.74 3.56
N ASP A 124 18.03 9.80 2.97
CA ASP A 124 18.23 9.78 1.52
C ASP A 124 16.90 9.68 0.74
N ILE A 125 16.83 10.36 -0.39
CA ILE A 125 15.71 10.24 -1.34
C ILE A 125 15.88 8.93 -2.13
N LYS A 126 15.42 7.84 -1.52
CA LYS A 126 15.42 6.49 -2.11
C LYS A 126 14.00 5.93 -2.12
N LEU A 127 13.79 4.95 -2.99
CA LEU A 127 12.52 4.23 -3.09
C LEU A 127 12.11 3.65 -1.73
N GLY A 128 10.85 3.85 -1.33
CA GLY A 128 10.31 3.35 -0.06
C GLY A 128 10.60 4.19 1.18
N ASN A 129 11.53 5.17 1.07
CA ASN A 129 11.76 6.13 2.13
C ASN A 129 10.61 7.14 2.23
N ALA A 130 10.33 7.59 3.45
CA ALA A 130 9.26 8.54 3.73
C ALA A 130 9.84 9.81 4.35
N LEU A 131 9.58 10.95 3.72
CA LEU A 131 10.10 12.24 4.14
C LEU A 131 8.99 13.30 4.15
N PRO A 132 9.13 14.37 4.96
CA PRO A 132 8.33 15.57 4.79
C PRO A 132 8.47 16.14 3.37
N LEU A 133 7.39 16.69 2.81
CA LEU A 133 7.41 17.31 1.48
C LEU A 133 8.44 18.45 1.35
N SER A 134 8.75 19.13 2.46
CA SER A 134 9.79 20.16 2.52
C SER A 134 11.18 19.62 2.16
N SER A 135 11.49 18.36 2.49
CA SER A 135 12.79 17.72 2.26
C SER A 135 12.90 17.04 0.89
N ILE A 136 11.78 16.82 0.19
CA ILE A 136 11.75 16.08 -1.09
C ILE A 136 11.98 17.05 -2.27
N PRO A 137 12.93 16.83 -3.19
CA PRO A 137 13.16 17.74 -4.31
C PRO A 137 11.94 17.94 -5.22
N VAL A 138 11.83 19.13 -5.81
CA VAL A 138 10.81 19.39 -6.84
C VAL A 138 11.08 18.50 -8.05
N GLY A 139 10.02 18.03 -8.70
CA GLY A 139 10.05 17.14 -9.86
C GLY A 139 9.98 15.65 -9.51
N THR A 140 10.19 15.26 -8.26
CA THR A 140 10.12 13.84 -7.86
C THR A 140 8.69 13.31 -7.88
N PHE A 141 8.55 12.03 -8.26
CA PHE A 141 7.30 11.28 -8.11
C PHE A 141 7.20 10.69 -6.71
N ILE A 142 6.07 10.93 -6.06
CA ILE A 142 5.77 10.55 -4.68
C ILE A 142 4.41 9.85 -4.59
N HIS A 143 4.18 9.12 -3.51
CA HIS A 143 2.93 8.39 -3.25
C HIS A 143 2.61 8.41 -1.75
N ASN A 144 1.42 7.95 -1.37
CA ASN A 144 0.94 7.92 0.02
C ASN A 144 1.06 9.28 0.75
N ILE A 145 0.54 10.33 0.14
CA ILE A 145 0.76 11.72 0.56
C ILE A 145 -0.28 12.12 1.62
N GLU A 146 0.18 12.75 2.70
CA GLU A 146 -0.69 13.32 3.72
C GLU A 146 -1.38 14.59 3.21
N MET A 147 -2.69 14.73 3.45
CA MET A 147 -3.40 15.99 3.19
C MET A 147 -3.20 17.02 4.32
N ARG A 148 -2.98 16.52 5.53
CA ARG A 148 -2.66 17.31 6.73
C ARG A 148 -1.57 16.57 7.49
N ALA A 149 -0.56 17.30 7.93
CA ALA A 149 0.59 16.75 8.65
C ALA A 149 0.14 15.85 9.82
N GLY A 150 0.71 14.64 9.89
CA GLY A 150 0.49 13.64 10.94
C GLY A 150 -0.83 12.86 10.86
N ARG A 151 -1.67 13.11 9.85
CA ARG A 151 -2.97 12.41 9.69
C ARG A 151 -2.85 11.13 8.86
N GLY A 152 -1.67 10.78 8.37
CA GLY A 152 -1.41 9.64 7.51
C GLY A 152 -1.74 9.92 6.04
N GLY A 153 -1.10 9.15 5.17
CA GLY A 153 -1.25 9.27 3.72
C GLY A 153 -2.66 8.95 3.26
N VAL A 154 -3.20 9.80 2.39
CA VAL A 154 -4.55 9.66 1.82
C VAL A 154 -4.57 9.77 0.29
N ILE A 155 -3.62 10.49 -0.32
CA ILE A 155 -3.50 10.69 -1.77
C ILE A 155 -2.52 9.68 -2.37
N ALA A 156 -2.76 9.28 -3.63
CA ALA A 156 -1.90 8.39 -4.42
C ALA A 156 -1.57 7.06 -3.70
N ARG A 157 -2.63 6.27 -3.40
CA ARG A 157 -2.53 4.97 -2.68
C ARG A 157 -2.89 3.75 -3.53
N SER A 158 -3.47 3.95 -4.71
CA SER A 158 -3.86 2.86 -5.60
C SER A 158 -2.65 2.37 -6.40
N ALA A 159 -2.69 1.11 -6.85
CA ALA A 159 -1.66 0.54 -7.72
C ALA A 159 -1.41 1.43 -8.95
N GLY A 160 -0.13 1.70 -9.24
CA GLY A 160 0.31 2.50 -10.38
C GLY A 160 0.05 4.00 -10.29
N ILE A 161 -0.48 4.51 -9.17
CA ILE A 161 -0.74 5.94 -9.00
C ILE A 161 0.36 6.61 -8.19
N SER A 162 0.88 7.71 -8.73
CA SER A 162 1.82 8.63 -8.09
C SER A 162 1.35 10.08 -8.27
N ALA A 163 1.91 11.01 -7.51
CA ALA A 163 1.83 12.44 -7.78
C ALA A 163 3.23 13.01 -8.00
N GLN A 164 3.35 14.08 -8.76
CA GLN A 164 4.62 14.79 -8.94
C GLN A 164 4.64 16.05 -8.07
N LEU A 165 5.74 16.28 -7.36
CA LEU A 165 5.92 17.51 -6.61
C LEU A 165 6.30 18.64 -7.58
N MET A 166 5.35 19.50 -7.93
CA MET A 166 5.54 20.51 -8.99
C MET A 166 6.25 21.78 -8.52
N ALA A 167 5.98 22.23 -7.29
CA ALA A 167 6.54 23.46 -6.74
C ALA A 167 6.56 23.38 -5.21
N LYS A 168 7.42 24.21 -4.62
CA LYS A 168 7.44 24.49 -3.18
C LYS A 168 7.36 25.99 -3.00
N GLU A 169 6.18 26.47 -2.66
CA GLU A 169 6.01 27.83 -2.22
C GLU A 169 6.04 27.86 -0.70
N SER A 170 6.82 28.78 -0.12
CA SER A 170 6.67 29.07 1.30
C SER A 170 5.24 29.51 1.54
N LYS A 171 4.61 29.04 2.63
CA LYS A 171 3.38 29.69 3.09
C LYS A 171 3.68 31.18 3.23
N GLY A 172 3.00 32.01 2.44
CA GLY A 172 3.09 33.46 2.57
C GLY A 172 2.89 33.84 4.03
N ALA A 173 3.70 34.80 4.49
CA ALA A 173 3.53 35.45 5.78
C ALA A 173 2.11 36.02 5.92
#